data_AF-A0A101QEG5-F1
#
_entry.id   AF-A0A101QEG5-F1
#
_cell.length_a   1.000
_cell.length_b   1.000
_cell.length_c   1.000
_cell.angle_alpha   90.00
_cell.angle_beta   90.00
_cell.angle_gamma   90.00
#
_symmetry.space_group_name_H-M   'P 1'
#
loop_
_entity.id
_entity.type
_entity.pdbx_description
1 polymer ?
#
loop_
_entity_poly.entity_id
_entity_poly.type
_entity_poly.pdbx_seq_one_letter_code
_entity_poly.pdbx_strand_id
1 'polypeptide(L)'
;MTDDLHAGPAPEPAPRPHGPDELSALAAPRRLSVDDHMFTVPGLPGTFRLQLFTADGTRPVAVATQVAGAEGTSLMNGAETFAGAVWERHCPEQDQPPVWVERQLWPQGPLEETCFRRVVFDGGDRYRPRGPKWSVITHEQLQDLVGAQVAEERDAGYVPRAAEPPKPRLVFAEFAVARLARPRPFREPACMPAGVPWWRRLLRQVLPRRGARSCCWYHGGDWHRVNAMAIEVLGRARAQGVDPDGMEEFATAYATTAGATGWETQALATLFNVANAIQPSRGTGYINGQHRAQAMLEADVRLTVVLHHVDET
;
A
#
# COMPACT_ATOMS: atom_id res chain seq x y z
N MET A 1 43.37 31.44 29.57
CA MET A 1 42.48 30.99 28.47
C MET A 1 43.15 29.78 27.86
N THR A 2 42.77 28.60 28.33
CA THR A 2 43.25 27.31 27.83
C THR A 2 42.00 26.56 27.40
N ASP A 3 41.95 26.25 26.10
CA ASP A 3 40.89 25.53 25.42
C ASP A 3 40.78 24.09 25.93
N ASP A 4 39.60 23.73 26.41
CA ASP A 4 39.17 22.35 26.60
C ASP A 4 38.66 21.80 25.26
N LEU A 5 39.47 20.97 24.61
CA LEU A 5 39.03 20.16 23.49
C LEU A 5 38.27 18.94 24.01
N HIS A 6 36.94 18.97 23.88
CA HIS A 6 36.08 17.80 24.03
C HIS A 6 36.45 16.74 22.98
N ALA A 7 37.05 15.64 23.43
CA ALA A 7 37.15 14.41 22.65
C ALA A 7 35.75 13.81 22.51
N GLY A 8 35.24 13.73 21.28
CA GLY A 8 34.00 13.02 20.97
C GLY A 8 34.11 11.52 21.29
N PRO A 9 32.97 10.82 21.46
CA PRO A 9 32.97 9.40 21.76
C PRO A 9 33.66 8.60 20.63
N ALA A 10 34.42 7.59 21.02
CA ALA A 10 35.10 6.70 20.08
C ALA A 10 34.11 6.10 19.08
N PRO A 11 34.50 5.91 17.81
CA PRO A 11 33.64 5.29 16.81
C PRO A 11 33.24 3.88 17.28
N GLU A 12 31.95 3.61 17.19
CA GLU A 12 31.36 2.31 17.50
C GLU A 12 32.03 1.22 16.63
N PRO A 13 32.47 0.09 17.20
CA PRO A 13 33.13 -0.95 16.42
C PRO A 13 32.16 -1.49 15.36
N ALA A 14 32.63 -1.55 14.11
CA ALA A 14 31.84 -2.09 13.01
C ALA A 14 31.32 -3.51 13.35
N PRO A 15 30.06 -3.83 13.04
CA PRO A 15 29.48 -5.13 13.32
C PRO A 15 30.28 -6.22 12.58
N ARG A 16 30.67 -7.26 13.31
CA ARG A 16 31.37 -8.42 12.73
C ARG A 16 30.42 -9.12 11.74
N PRO A 17 30.85 -9.42 10.51
CA PRO A 17 30.08 -10.29 9.64
C PRO A 17 30.00 -11.68 10.29
N HIS A 18 28.78 -12.17 10.54
CA HIS A 18 28.55 -13.55 10.98
C HIS A 18 29.02 -14.49 9.87
N GLY A 19 30.15 -15.15 10.08
CA GLY A 19 30.85 -15.94 9.06
C GLY A 19 30.26 -17.34 8.84
N PRO A 20 30.66 -18.02 7.75
CA PRO A 20 30.27 -19.40 7.42
C PRO A 20 30.52 -20.42 8.55
N ASP A 21 31.47 -20.15 9.44
CA ASP A 21 31.84 -21.01 10.57
C ASP A 21 30.70 -21.26 11.57
N GLU A 22 29.76 -20.31 11.72
CA GLU A 22 28.60 -20.49 12.62
C GLU A 22 27.55 -21.47 12.06
N LEU A 23 27.45 -21.60 10.73
CA LEU A 23 26.47 -22.50 10.11
C LEU A 23 26.94 -23.95 10.21
N SER A 24 28.22 -24.20 9.91
CA SER A 24 28.83 -25.52 9.98
C SER A 24 28.79 -26.11 11.40
N ALA A 25 28.88 -25.27 12.44
CA ALA A 25 28.74 -25.71 13.83
C ALA A 25 27.34 -26.24 14.18
N LEU A 26 26.31 -25.89 13.40
CA LEU A 26 24.93 -26.35 13.57
C LEU A 26 24.60 -27.57 12.70
N ALA A 27 25.51 -27.99 11.82
CA ALA A 27 25.33 -29.12 10.92
C ALA A 27 25.20 -30.42 11.71
N ALA A 28 24.10 -31.14 11.47
CA ALA A 28 23.86 -32.43 12.08
C ALA A 28 22.82 -33.21 11.26
N PRO A 29 22.91 -34.54 11.19
CA PRO A 29 21.90 -35.36 10.53
C PRO A 29 20.58 -35.27 11.29
N ARG A 30 19.55 -34.78 10.61
CA ARG A 30 18.19 -34.62 11.12
C ARG A 30 17.21 -35.40 10.25
N ARG A 31 16.05 -35.73 10.83
CA ARG A 31 14.92 -36.32 10.10
C ARG A 31 13.87 -35.25 9.86
N LEU A 32 13.21 -35.30 8.70
CA LEU A 32 12.04 -34.48 8.42
C LEU A 32 10.90 -34.95 9.35
N SER A 33 10.50 -34.09 10.28
CA SER A 33 9.45 -34.38 11.26
C SER A 33 8.12 -33.71 10.93
N VAL A 34 8.14 -32.61 10.17
CA VAL A 34 6.94 -31.92 9.68
C VAL A 34 7.16 -31.53 8.22
N ASP A 35 6.16 -31.78 7.38
CA ASP A 35 6.06 -31.24 6.03
C ASP A 35 4.62 -30.73 5.81
N ASP A 36 4.40 -29.46 6.14
CA ASP A 36 3.09 -28.81 6.03
C ASP A 36 3.10 -27.88 4.81
N HIS A 37 2.37 -28.23 3.76
CA HIS A 37 2.34 -27.47 2.52
C HIS A 37 1.57 -26.14 2.61
N MET A 38 0.80 -25.94 3.67
CA MET A 38 -0.12 -24.82 3.83
C MET A 38 -0.07 -24.26 5.25
N PHE A 39 1.12 -24.17 5.85
CA PHE A 39 1.28 -23.67 7.21
C PHE A 39 0.71 -22.24 7.33
N THR A 40 -0.06 -22.00 8.38
CA THR A 40 -0.70 -20.70 8.68
C THR A 40 -0.56 -20.31 10.15
N VAL A 41 -0.59 -19.00 10.39
CA VAL A 41 -0.58 -18.41 11.74
C VAL A 41 -1.87 -17.60 11.95
N PRO A 42 -2.62 -17.86 13.03
CA PRO A 42 -3.80 -17.08 13.36
C PRO A 42 -3.50 -15.59 13.45
N GLY A 43 -4.32 -14.76 12.78
CA GLY A 43 -4.19 -13.30 12.82
C GLY A 43 -3.11 -12.71 11.91
N LEU A 44 -2.30 -13.53 11.24
CA LEU A 44 -1.34 -13.08 10.23
C LEU A 44 -1.72 -13.67 8.86
N PRO A 45 -2.22 -12.87 7.91
CA PRO A 45 -2.54 -13.38 6.58
C PRO A 45 -1.26 -13.87 5.90
N GLY A 46 -1.16 -15.16 5.60
CA GLY A 46 0.07 -15.73 5.08
C GLY A 46 0.02 -17.25 5.03
N THR A 47 0.52 -17.85 3.95
CA THR A 47 0.78 -19.30 3.90
C THR A 47 2.13 -19.60 3.27
N PHE A 48 2.77 -20.67 3.71
CA PHE A 48 4.04 -21.19 3.19
C PHE A 48 4.12 -22.71 3.40
N ARG A 49 5.00 -23.39 2.65
CA ARG A 49 5.38 -24.77 2.98
C ARG A 49 6.40 -24.75 4.11
N LEU A 50 6.13 -25.46 5.20
CA LEU A 50 7.04 -25.67 6.32
C LEU A 50 7.63 -27.08 6.25
N GLN A 51 8.94 -27.17 6.11
CA GLN A 51 9.70 -28.40 6.37
C GLN A 51 10.50 -28.25 7.65
N LEU A 52 10.17 -29.03 8.68
CA LEU A 52 10.89 -29.03 9.96
C LEU A 52 11.74 -30.28 10.10
N PHE A 53 13.03 -30.08 10.34
CA PHE A 53 14.00 -31.13 10.55
C PHE A 53 14.45 -31.14 12.01
N THR A 54 14.39 -32.31 12.65
CA THR A 54 14.74 -32.49 14.07
C THR A 54 15.66 -33.69 14.29
N ALA A 55 16.45 -33.62 15.36
CA ALA A 55 17.19 -34.73 15.94
C ALA A 55 17.47 -34.43 17.42
N ASP A 56 17.56 -35.48 18.25
CA ASP A 56 17.81 -35.35 19.68
C ASP A 56 19.10 -34.59 19.96
N GLY A 57 19.06 -33.67 20.93
CA GLY A 57 20.23 -32.88 21.34
C GLY A 57 20.68 -31.83 20.32
N THR A 58 19.98 -31.66 19.20
CA THR A 58 20.31 -30.67 18.16
C THR A 58 19.22 -29.61 18.05
N ARG A 59 19.62 -28.38 17.72
CA ARG A 59 18.67 -27.31 17.42
C ARG A 59 17.88 -27.68 16.15
N PRO A 60 16.53 -27.66 16.16
CA PRO A 60 15.73 -27.92 14.95
C PRO A 60 16.00 -26.92 13.83
N VAL A 61 15.77 -27.33 12.59
CA VAL A 61 15.90 -26.47 11.39
C VAL A 61 14.55 -26.40 10.70
N ALA A 62 14.00 -25.20 10.54
CA ALA A 62 12.76 -24.95 9.84
C ALA A 62 13.07 -24.28 8.50
N VAL A 63 12.63 -24.91 7.41
CA VAL A 63 12.70 -24.36 6.06
C VAL A 63 11.30 -23.94 5.64
N ALA A 64 11.14 -22.66 5.36
CA ALA A 64 9.89 -22.05 4.93
C ALA A 64 9.99 -21.62 3.47
N THR A 65 9.12 -22.15 2.62
CA THR A 65 9.08 -21.86 1.18
C THR A 65 7.77 -21.19 0.80
N GLN A 66 7.83 -20.03 0.15
CA GLN A 66 6.66 -19.23 -0.22
C GLN A 66 6.79 -18.66 -1.64
N VAL A 67 5.71 -18.65 -2.41
CA VAL A 67 5.56 -17.88 -3.65
C VAL A 67 5.35 -16.41 -3.32
N ALA A 68 6.30 -15.58 -3.74
CA ALA A 68 6.27 -14.14 -3.50
C ALA A 68 5.02 -13.50 -4.13
N GLY A 69 4.34 -12.64 -3.36
CA GLY A 69 3.20 -11.84 -3.81
C GLY A 69 1.87 -12.60 -3.94
N ALA A 70 1.85 -13.93 -3.94
CA ALA A 70 0.63 -14.71 -4.10
C ALA A 70 -0.02 -15.15 -2.77
N GLU A 71 0.73 -15.08 -1.66
CA GLU A 71 0.41 -15.91 -0.48
C GLU A 71 0.23 -15.12 0.81
N GLY A 72 -0.03 -13.82 0.71
CA GLY A 72 -0.21 -12.92 1.86
C GLY A 72 1.09 -12.29 2.34
N THR A 73 1.22 -12.08 3.65
CA THR A 73 2.42 -11.54 4.29
C THR A 73 3.62 -12.39 3.88
N SER A 74 4.65 -11.71 3.37
CA SER A 74 5.88 -12.34 2.92
C SER A 74 6.66 -12.93 4.10
N LEU A 75 7.41 -14.02 3.88
CA LEU A 75 8.31 -14.60 4.88
C LEU A 75 9.22 -13.54 5.51
N MET A 76 9.83 -12.68 4.70
CA MET A 76 10.69 -11.58 5.17
C MET A 76 9.97 -10.62 6.14
N ASN A 77 8.73 -10.22 5.83
CA ASN A 77 7.98 -9.29 6.68
C ASN A 77 7.36 -9.99 7.90
N GLY A 78 7.08 -11.29 7.80
CA GLY A 78 6.46 -12.09 8.84
C GLY A 78 7.44 -12.95 9.65
N ALA A 79 8.75 -12.86 9.40
CA ALA A 79 9.76 -13.81 9.87
C ALA A 79 9.69 -14.07 11.37
N GLU A 80 9.61 -13.00 12.18
CA GLU A 80 9.51 -13.09 13.64
C GLU A 80 8.26 -13.87 14.08
N THR A 81 7.10 -13.52 13.53
CA THR A 81 5.82 -14.13 13.88
C THR A 81 5.71 -15.57 13.39
N PHE A 82 6.19 -15.87 12.17
CA PHE A 82 6.18 -17.21 11.61
C PHE A 82 7.15 -18.13 12.35
N ALA A 83 8.40 -17.71 12.55
CA ALA A 83 9.38 -18.48 13.29
C ALA A 83 8.94 -18.70 14.75
N GLY A 84 8.34 -17.68 15.39
CA GLY A 84 7.75 -17.79 16.72
C GLY A 84 6.62 -18.81 16.79
N ALA A 85 5.69 -18.81 15.83
CA ALA A 85 4.60 -19.76 15.78
C ALA A 85 5.06 -21.21 15.50
N VAL A 86 6.07 -21.39 14.65
CA VAL A 86 6.68 -22.72 14.42
C VAL A 86 7.39 -23.20 15.69
N TRP A 87 8.12 -22.31 16.37
CA TRP A 87 8.76 -22.62 17.64
C TRP A 87 7.74 -23.06 18.68
N GLU A 88 6.68 -22.30 18.89
CA GLU A 88 5.62 -22.62 19.86
C GLU A 88 4.90 -23.93 19.54
N ARG A 89 4.56 -24.16 18.26
CA ARG A 89 3.74 -25.31 17.86
C ARG A 89 4.52 -26.62 17.77
N HIS A 90 5.76 -26.58 17.32
CA HIS A 90 6.52 -27.79 16.96
C HIS A 90 7.78 -28.00 17.77
N CYS A 91 8.31 -26.96 18.42
CA CYS A 91 9.53 -27.03 19.21
C CYS A 91 9.34 -26.44 20.62
N PRO A 92 8.22 -26.68 21.34
CA PRO A 92 7.91 -25.96 22.57
C PRO A 92 8.94 -26.20 23.67
N GLU A 93 9.63 -27.33 23.68
CA GLU A 93 10.65 -27.65 24.68
C GLU A 93 12.02 -27.02 24.40
N GLN A 94 12.23 -26.44 23.22
CA GLN A 94 13.50 -25.82 22.86
C GLN A 94 13.62 -24.43 23.49
N ASP A 95 14.79 -24.11 24.05
CA ASP A 95 15.07 -22.79 24.63
C ASP A 95 15.34 -21.70 23.59
N GLN A 96 15.62 -22.09 22.35
CA GLN A 96 15.85 -21.19 21.23
C GLN A 96 14.90 -21.52 20.07
N PRO A 97 14.55 -20.53 19.22
CA PRO A 97 13.76 -20.79 18.02
C PRO A 97 14.49 -21.80 17.11
N PRO A 98 13.79 -22.52 16.22
CA PRO A 98 14.47 -23.31 15.19
C PRO A 98 15.41 -22.41 14.37
N VAL A 99 16.48 -22.99 13.82
CA VAL A 99 17.25 -22.32 12.77
C VAL A 99 16.30 -22.07 11.61
N TRP A 100 16.04 -20.80 11.32
CA TRP A 100 15.04 -20.39 10.35
C TRP A 100 15.69 -20.16 8.99
N VAL A 101 15.19 -20.85 7.97
CA VAL A 101 15.64 -20.72 6.59
C VAL A 101 14.43 -20.40 5.72
N GLU A 102 14.53 -19.37 4.90
CA GLU A 102 13.48 -18.91 4.02
C GLU A 102 13.87 -19.10 2.56
N ARG A 103 12.90 -19.46 1.72
CA ARG A 103 12.99 -19.39 0.26
C ARG A 103 11.76 -18.70 -0.31
N GLN A 104 11.98 -17.68 -1.12
CA GLN A 104 10.92 -17.03 -1.89
C GLN A 104 10.99 -17.43 -3.36
N LEU A 105 9.88 -17.93 -3.88
CA LEU A 105 9.71 -18.33 -5.27
C LEU A 105 9.02 -17.20 -6.02
N TRP A 106 9.69 -16.61 -6.99
CA TRP A 106 9.12 -15.54 -7.80
C TRP A 106 8.49 -16.12 -9.07
N PRO A 107 7.22 -15.80 -9.38
CA PRO A 107 6.54 -16.33 -10.56
C PRO A 107 7.22 -15.96 -11.88
N GLN A 108 7.84 -14.77 -11.95
CA GLN A 108 8.59 -14.27 -13.12
C GLN A 108 9.69 -13.29 -12.65
N GLY A 109 10.96 -13.71 -12.66
CA GLY A 109 12.10 -12.86 -12.24
C GLY A 109 13.46 -13.57 -12.32
N PRO A 110 14.58 -12.83 -12.28
CA PRO A 110 15.92 -13.41 -12.31
C PRO A 110 16.23 -14.27 -11.08
N LEU A 111 17.05 -15.32 -11.28
CA LEU A 111 17.37 -16.39 -10.33
C LEU A 111 17.93 -15.92 -8.97
N GLU A 112 18.48 -14.71 -8.89
CA GLU A 112 19.17 -14.18 -7.69
C GLU A 112 18.25 -14.12 -6.44
N GLU A 113 16.93 -14.00 -6.61
CA GLU A 113 15.96 -13.96 -5.50
C GLU A 113 15.40 -15.33 -5.10
N THR A 114 15.78 -16.43 -5.78
CA THR A 114 15.34 -17.80 -5.46
C THR A 114 16.26 -18.54 -4.47
N CYS A 115 17.28 -17.86 -3.95
CA CYS A 115 18.24 -18.42 -3.02
C CYS A 115 17.63 -18.68 -1.64
N PHE A 116 18.18 -19.67 -0.92
CA PHE A 116 17.87 -19.87 0.49
C PHE A 116 18.53 -18.78 1.33
N ARG A 117 17.80 -18.29 2.32
CA ARG A 117 18.31 -17.30 3.28
C ARG A 117 18.16 -17.84 4.68
N ARG A 118 19.28 -17.96 5.40
CA ARG A 118 19.24 -18.17 6.85
C ARG A 118 18.89 -16.84 7.51
N VAL A 119 17.95 -16.90 8.45
CA VAL A 119 17.58 -15.79 9.32
C VAL A 119 18.11 -16.05 10.73
N VAL A 120 18.91 -15.11 11.22
CA VAL A 120 19.38 -15.08 12.61
C VAL A 120 18.61 -14.00 13.35
N PHE A 121 18.14 -14.31 14.56
CA PHE A 121 17.44 -13.37 15.42
C PHE A 121 18.38 -12.92 16.54
N ASP A 122 18.46 -11.61 16.78
CA ASP A 122 19.36 -10.99 17.77
C ASP A 122 18.93 -11.24 19.23
N GLY A 123 17.68 -11.68 19.45
CA GLY A 123 17.14 -11.98 20.77
C GLY A 123 15.63 -12.19 20.72
N GLY A 124 14.97 -12.12 21.86
CA GLY A 124 13.51 -12.24 21.97
C GLY A 124 13.06 -12.96 23.23
N ASP A 125 11.76 -12.84 23.52
CA ASP A 125 11.12 -13.68 24.53
C ASP A 125 10.85 -15.08 23.96
N ARG A 126 10.47 -16.03 24.83
CA ARG A 126 10.05 -17.36 24.39
C ARG A 126 8.92 -17.24 23.35
N TYR A 127 9.11 -17.89 22.20
CA TYR A 127 8.22 -17.86 21.03
C TYR A 127 8.07 -16.50 20.35
N ARG A 128 8.91 -15.52 20.67
CA ARG A 128 8.86 -14.17 20.10
C ARG A 128 10.27 -13.72 19.69
N PRO A 129 10.88 -14.38 18.70
CA PRO A 129 12.18 -13.97 18.19
C PRO A 129 12.11 -12.55 17.62
N ARG A 130 13.22 -11.80 17.72
CA ARG A 130 13.32 -10.39 17.36
C ARG A 130 14.60 -10.10 16.58
N GLY A 131 14.56 -9.04 15.77
CA GLY A 131 15.73 -8.52 15.08
C GLY A 131 16.27 -9.50 14.04
N PRO A 132 15.47 -9.88 13.02
CA PRO A 132 15.91 -10.79 11.97
C PRO A 132 17.06 -10.18 11.15
N LYS A 133 18.06 -11.00 10.86
CA LYS A 133 19.19 -10.71 9.97
C LYS A 133 19.31 -11.84 8.96
N TRP A 134 19.30 -11.48 7.67
CA TRP A 134 19.34 -12.44 6.58
C TRP A 134 20.77 -12.63 6.06
N SER A 135 21.11 -13.87 5.77
CA SER A 135 22.34 -14.27 5.08
C SER A 135 22.00 -15.31 4.03
N VAL A 136 22.56 -15.16 2.83
CA VAL A 136 22.36 -16.13 1.74
C VAL A 136 23.13 -17.41 2.07
N ILE A 137 22.49 -18.56 1.87
CA ILE A 137 23.12 -19.87 1.97
C ILE A 137 22.89 -20.66 0.67
N THR A 138 23.84 -21.52 0.32
CA THR A 138 23.72 -22.40 -0.85
C THR A 138 22.85 -23.62 -0.53
N HIS A 139 22.43 -24.32 -1.59
CA HIS A 139 21.72 -25.60 -1.47
C HIS A 139 22.57 -26.65 -0.73
N GLU A 140 23.87 -26.71 -1.02
CA GLU A 140 24.83 -27.59 -0.35
C GLU A 140 24.95 -27.27 1.13
N GLN A 141 25.09 -25.99 1.50
CA GLN A 141 25.13 -25.57 2.90
C GLN A 141 23.84 -25.90 3.65
N LEU A 142 22.68 -25.83 2.99
CA LEU A 142 21.41 -26.23 3.59
C LEU A 142 21.33 -27.76 3.77
N GLN A 143 21.78 -28.54 2.78
CA GLN A 143 21.82 -29.99 2.88
C GLN A 143 22.78 -30.46 3.98
N ASP A 144 23.96 -29.84 4.09
CA ASP A 144 24.91 -30.10 5.18
C ASP A 144 24.33 -29.73 6.53
N LEU A 145 23.62 -28.59 6.60
CA LEU A 145 22.96 -28.14 7.81
C LEU A 145 21.99 -29.21 8.34
N VAL A 146 21.16 -29.81 7.49
CA VAL A 146 20.11 -30.78 7.92
C VAL A 146 20.51 -32.25 7.76
N GLY A 147 21.56 -32.56 7.01
CA GLY A 147 21.99 -33.92 6.66
C GLY A 147 20.99 -34.71 5.80
N ALA A 148 20.12 -34.03 5.06
CA ALA A 148 19.05 -34.61 4.26
C ALA A 148 18.68 -33.71 3.07
N GLN A 149 17.96 -34.25 2.10
CA GLN A 149 17.43 -33.46 0.99
C GLN A 149 16.28 -32.57 1.47
N VAL A 150 16.30 -31.31 1.04
CA VAL A 150 15.23 -30.32 1.28
C VAL A 150 14.43 -30.14 0.00
N ALA A 151 13.11 -30.12 0.11
CA ALA A 151 12.27 -29.86 -1.04
C ALA A 151 12.24 -28.35 -1.29
N GLU A 152 12.58 -27.95 -2.50
CA GLU A 152 12.78 -26.53 -2.77
C GLU A 152 11.48 -25.83 -3.21
N GLU A 153 10.49 -26.59 -3.65
CA GLU A 153 9.25 -26.08 -4.24
C GLU A 153 8.05 -26.24 -3.30
N ARG A 154 6.96 -25.59 -3.68
CA ARG A 154 5.65 -25.72 -3.00
C ARG A 154 5.00 -27.10 -3.21
N ASP A 155 5.30 -27.74 -4.35
CA ASP A 155 4.90 -29.11 -4.71
C ASP A 155 3.38 -29.33 -4.75
N ALA A 156 2.93 -30.57 -4.99
CA ALA A 156 1.55 -30.97 -5.25
C ALA A 156 0.56 -30.66 -4.11
N GLY A 157 1.04 -30.42 -2.88
CA GLY A 157 0.21 -30.02 -1.73
C GLY A 157 -0.17 -28.54 -1.70
N TYR A 158 0.33 -27.74 -2.64
CA TYR A 158 0.04 -26.31 -2.71
C TYR A 158 -1.36 -26.02 -3.23
N VAL A 159 -2.10 -25.20 -2.47
CA VAL A 159 -3.37 -24.63 -2.89
C VAL A 159 -3.19 -23.12 -3.09
N PRO A 160 -3.19 -22.62 -4.34
CA PRO A 160 -3.12 -21.19 -4.60
C PRO A 160 -4.23 -20.43 -3.89
N ARG A 161 -3.86 -19.30 -3.27
CA ARG A 161 -4.87 -18.39 -2.72
C ARG A 161 -5.74 -17.89 -3.88
N ALA A 162 -7.06 -17.84 -3.66
CA ALA A 162 -7.95 -17.16 -4.59
C ALA A 162 -7.42 -15.74 -4.82
N ALA A 163 -7.33 -15.34 -6.10
CA ALA A 163 -6.86 -14.01 -6.45
C ALA A 163 -7.61 -12.97 -5.62
N GLU A 164 -6.88 -12.08 -4.95
CA GLU A 164 -7.53 -10.94 -4.31
C GLU A 164 -8.32 -10.19 -5.38
N PRO A 165 -9.57 -9.76 -5.09
CA PRO A 165 -10.31 -8.95 -6.04
C PRO A 165 -9.46 -7.75 -6.42
N PRO A 166 -9.47 -7.35 -7.71
CA PRO A 166 -8.66 -6.23 -8.19
C PRO A 166 -8.88 -5.01 -7.31
N LYS A 167 -7.79 -4.33 -6.95
CA LYS A 167 -7.86 -3.13 -6.12
C LYS A 167 -8.78 -2.12 -6.82
N PRO A 168 -9.72 -1.48 -6.10
CA PRO A 168 -10.59 -0.48 -6.70
C PRO A 168 -9.76 0.62 -7.36
N ARG A 169 -10.01 0.89 -8.64
CA ARG A 169 -9.28 1.91 -9.39
C ARG A 169 -9.92 3.27 -9.21
N LEU A 170 -9.09 4.29 -9.02
CA LEU A 170 -9.53 5.67 -9.05
C LEU A 170 -9.86 6.05 -10.49
N VAL A 171 -11.03 6.66 -10.70
CA VAL A 171 -11.44 7.17 -12.01
C VAL A 171 -12.13 8.53 -11.86
N PHE A 172 -11.88 9.39 -12.83
CA PHE A 172 -12.66 10.61 -13.01
C PHE A 172 -13.92 10.34 -13.82
N ALA A 173 -15.05 10.84 -13.33
CA ALA A 173 -16.33 10.71 -13.98
C ALA A 173 -17.10 12.02 -13.99
N GLU A 174 -17.85 12.22 -15.07
CA GLU A 174 -18.87 13.25 -15.13
C GLU A 174 -19.95 12.97 -14.07
N PHE A 175 -20.37 14.03 -13.39
CA PHE A 175 -21.33 13.92 -12.30
C PHE A 175 -22.26 15.14 -12.29
N ALA A 176 -23.55 14.88 -12.04
CA ALA A 176 -24.53 15.93 -11.88
C ALA A 176 -24.32 16.64 -10.54
N VAL A 177 -23.99 17.94 -10.58
CA VAL A 177 -23.76 18.77 -9.38
C VAL A 177 -24.96 18.74 -8.45
N ALA A 178 -26.18 18.69 -9.00
CA ALA A 178 -27.42 18.60 -8.23
C ALA A 178 -27.54 17.31 -7.37
N ARG A 179 -26.80 16.24 -7.72
CA ARG A 179 -26.76 14.97 -6.97
C ARG A 179 -25.68 14.94 -5.90
N LEU A 180 -24.79 15.93 -5.85
CA LEU A 180 -23.77 16.01 -4.82
C LEU A 180 -24.43 16.20 -3.44
N ALA A 181 -23.84 15.58 -2.41
CA ALA A 181 -24.31 15.71 -1.04
C ALA A 181 -24.39 17.18 -0.62
N ARG A 182 -25.26 17.54 0.34
CA ARG A 182 -25.29 18.94 0.81
C ARG A 182 -23.99 19.26 1.54
N PRO A 183 -23.22 20.28 1.12
CA PRO A 183 -22.10 20.79 1.89
C PRO A 183 -22.55 21.17 3.31
N ARG A 184 -21.80 20.74 4.33
CA ARG A 184 -22.03 21.17 5.72
C ARG A 184 -21.00 22.25 6.08
N PRO A 185 -21.36 23.38 6.70
CA PRO A 185 -20.40 24.43 7.00
C PRO A 185 -19.17 23.89 7.72
N PHE A 186 -17.99 24.09 7.14
CA PHE A 186 -16.70 23.79 7.76
C PHE A 186 -15.94 25.09 7.94
N ARG A 187 -15.83 25.55 9.19
CA ARG A 187 -15.00 26.67 9.67
C ARG A 187 -15.24 28.07 9.06
N GLU A 188 -16.05 28.21 8.00
CA GLU A 188 -16.32 29.50 7.36
C GLU A 188 -17.83 29.69 7.05
N PRO A 189 -18.65 30.13 8.02
CA PRO A 189 -20.08 30.33 7.84
C PRO A 189 -20.42 31.47 6.85
N ALA A 190 -19.51 32.41 6.61
CA ALA A 190 -19.69 33.52 5.69
C ALA A 190 -19.69 33.09 4.21
N CYS A 191 -18.88 32.08 3.85
CA CYS A 191 -18.78 31.56 2.49
C CYS A 191 -19.58 30.27 2.27
N MET A 192 -19.88 29.51 3.34
CA MET A 192 -20.72 28.31 3.29
C MET A 192 -21.94 28.45 4.23
N PRO A 193 -22.91 29.32 3.90
CA PRO A 193 -24.13 29.42 4.69
C PRO A 193 -24.92 28.12 4.61
N ALA A 194 -25.49 27.69 5.74
CA ALA A 194 -26.27 26.46 5.77
C ALA A 194 -27.49 26.55 4.85
N GLY A 195 -27.55 25.65 3.86
CA GLY A 195 -28.79 25.27 3.20
C GLY A 195 -29.34 26.25 2.17
N VAL A 196 -28.98 26.05 0.89
CA VAL A 196 -29.87 26.41 -0.22
C VAL A 196 -30.96 25.33 -0.32
N PRO A 197 -32.25 25.65 -0.12
CA PRO A 197 -33.34 24.68 -0.25
C PRO A 197 -33.35 24.01 -1.63
N TRP A 198 -33.72 22.74 -1.70
CA TRP A 198 -33.70 21.95 -2.94
C TRP A 198 -34.51 22.59 -4.08
N TRP A 199 -35.64 23.22 -3.76
CA TRP A 199 -36.48 23.93 -4.72
C TRP A 199 -35.77 25.16 -5.32
N ARG A 200 -34.98 25.90 -4.53
CA ARG A 200 -34.16 27.01 -5.04
C ARG A 200 -33.07 26.50 -5.97
N ARG A 201 -32.51 25.31 -5.71
CA ARG A 201 -31.52 24.69 -6.58
C ARG A 201 -32.12 24.34 -7.93
N LEU A 202 -33.28 23.67 -7.94
CA LEU A 202 -33.98 23.34 -9.19
C LEU A 202 -34.38 24.59 -9.98
N LEU A 203 -34.91 25.61 -9.31
CA LEU A 203 -35.32 26.85 -9.98
C LEU A 203 -34.12 27.56 -10.65
N ARG A 204 -32.96 27.50 -10.00
CA ARG A 204 -31.73 28.09 -10.54
C ARG A 204 -31.05 27.24 -11.63
N GLN A 205 -31.36 25.94 -11.74
CA GLN A 205 -30.97 25.15 -12.92
C GLN A 205 -31.61 25.69 -14.21
N VAL A 206 -32.72 26.41 -14.09
CA VAL A 206 -33.44 27.05 -15.21
C VAL A 206 -32.94 28.49 -15.47
N LEU A 207 -32.51 29.22 -14.43
CA LEU A 207 -32.02 30.60 -14.50
C LEU A 207 -30.71 30.78 -13.69
N PRO A 208 -29.54 30.44 -14.27
CA PRO A 208 -28.27 30.41 -13.55
C PRO A 208 -27.72 31.81 -13.25
N ARG A 209 -27.13 31.98 -12.06
CA ARG A 209 -26.39 33.22 -11.73
C ARG A 209 -24.95 33.15 -12.21
N ARG A 210 -24.66 33.88 -13.28
CA ARG A 210 -23.28 34.10 -13.75
C ARG A 210 -22.69 35.30 -13.03
N GLY A 211 -21.99 35.06 -11.93
CA GLY A 211 -21.32 36.14 -11.19
C GLY A 211 -20.43 35.61 -10.07
N ALA A 212 -19.17 36.05 -10.08
CA ALA A 212 -18.22 35.81 -9.00
C ALA A 212 -18.64 36.57 -7.72
N ARG A 213 -18.44 35.94 -6.56
CA ARG A 213 -18.53 36.61 -5.25
C ARG A 213 -17.13 36.82 -4.71
N SER A 214 -16.90 37.92 -4.00
CA SER A 214 -15.62 38.24 -3.37
C SER A 214 -15.38 37.53 -2.02
N CYS A 215 -16.27 36.61 -1.61
CA CYS A 215 -16.21 36.04 -0.25
C CYS A 215 -15.07 35.06 -0.02
N CYS A 216 -14.58 34.36 -1.05
CA CYS A 216 -13.40 33.50 -0.98
C CYS A 216 -12.90 33.16 -2.39
N TRP A 217 -11.71 32.55 -2.49
CA TRP A 217 -11.13 32.12 -3.76
C TRP A 217 -12.07 31.22 -4.57
N TYR A 218 -12.78 30.29 -3.91
CA TYR A 218 -13.70 29.37 -4.60
C TYR A 218 -14.90 30.06 -5.23
N HIS A 219 -15.41 31.16 -4.67
CA HIS A 219 -16.53 31.89 -5.28
C HIS A 219 -16.06 32.98 -6.26
N GLY A 220 -14.75 33.18 -6.39
CA GLY A 220 -14.15 34.29 -7.11
C GLY A 220 -14.15 34.19 -8.64
N GLY A 221 -14.65 33.11 -9.25
CA GLY A 221 -14.59 32.94 -10.69
C GLY A 221 -15.73 32.15 -11.33
N ASP A 222 -15.63 31.95 -12.65
CA ASP A 222 -16.67 31.34 -13.47
C ASP A 222 -16.56 29.81 -13.49
N TRP A 223 -17.30 29.16 -12.59
CA TRP A 223 -17.37 27.72 -12.56
C TRP A 223 -18.09 27.10 -13.77
N HIS A 224 -18.91 27.83 -14.53
CA HIS A 224 -19.50 27.27 -15.75
C HIS A 224 -18.41 27.03 -16.80
N ARG A 225 -17.54 28.02 -17.01
CA ARG A 225 -16.41 27.92 -17.94
C ARG A 225 -15.43 26.83 -17.51
N VAL A 226 -15.07 26.78 -16.23
CA VAL A 226 -14.17 25.73 -15.69
C VAL A 226 -14.76 24.34 -15.87
N ASN A 227 -16.05 24.15 -15.57
CA ASN A 227 -16.66 22.83 -15.72
C ASN A 227 -16.88 22.43 -17.18
N ALA A 228 -17.15 23.38 -18.08
CA ALA A 228 -17.18 23.09 -19.51
C ALA A 228 -15.82 22.56 -20.01
N MET A 229 -14.72 23.23 -19.63
CA MET A 229 -13.37 22.73 -19.91
C MET A 229 -13.12 21.37 -19.26
N ALA A 230 -13.60 21.15 -18.03
CA ALA A 230 -13.41 19.87 -17.34
C ALA A 230 -14.08 18.70 -18.06
N ILE A 231 -15.30 18.88 -18.58
CA ILE A 231 -15.97 17.83 -19.37
C ILE A 231 -15.21 17.55 -20.68
N GLU A 232 -14.72 18.58 -21.35
CA GLU A 232 -13.90 18.41 -22.57
C GLU A 232 -12.58 17.69 -22.28
N VAL A 233 -11.87 18.09 -21.21
CA VAL A 233 -10.65 17.44 -20.73
C VAL A 233 -10.91 15.98 -20.43
N LEU A 234 -11.98 15.66 -19.71
CA LEU A 234 -12.32 14.28 -19.37
C LEU A 234 -12.56 13.42 -20.62
N GLY A 235 -13.27 13.96 -21.62
CA GLY A 235 -13.47 13.28 -22.90
C GLY A 235 -12.16 13.00 -23.65
N ARG A 236 -11.27 14.00 -23.72
CA ARG A 236 -9.97 13.87 -24.39
C ARG A 236 -9.03 12.92 -23.67
N ALA A 237 -8.96 13.02 -22.35
CA ALA A 237 -8.14 12.16 -21.51
C ALA A 237 -8.54 10.69 -21.66
N ARG A 238 -9.85 10.40 -21.69
CA ARG A 238 -10.35 9.05 -21.97
C ARG A 238 -9.95 8.54 -23.34
N ALA A 239 -10.04 9.38 -24.37
CA ALA A 239 -9.62 9.01 -25.72
C ALA A 239 -8.10 8.75 -25.83
N GLN A 240 -7.30 9.39 -24.98
CA GLN A 240 -5.83 9.27 -24.96
C GLN A 240 -5.31 8.27 -23.91
N GLY A 241 -6.19 7.68 -23.09
CA GLY A 241 -5.80 6.75 -22.03
C GLY A 241 -4.96 7.40 -20.92
N VAL A 242 -5.22 8.66 -20.58
CA VAL A 242 -4.48 9.37 -19.53
C VAL A 242 -4.80 8.77 -18.16
N ASP A 243 -3.76 8.46 -17.39
CA ASP A 243 -3.87 7.95 -16.03
C ASP A 243 -4.41 9.03 -15.06
N PRO A 244 -5.25 8.68 -14.06
CA PRO A 244 -5.75 9.63 -13.06
C PRO A 244 -4.68 10.53 -12.42
N ASP A 245 -3.49 10.02 -12.13
CA ASP A 245 -2.42 10.81 -11.50
C ASP A 245 -1.87 11.89 -12.46
N GLY A 246 -1.95 11.67 -13.77
CA GLY A 246 -1.54 12.62 -14.80
C GLY A 246 -2.63 13.62 -15.23
N MET A 247 -3.86 13.48 -14.71
CA MET A 247 -4.99 14.29 -15.16
C MET A 247 -4.86 15.78 -14.84
N GLU A 248 -4.23 16.14 -13.71
CA GLU A 248 -4.03 17.54 -13.32
C GLU A 248 -3.12 18.28 -14.31
N GLU A 249 -1.99 17.68 -14.66
CA GLU A 249 -1.04 18.24 -15.62
C GLU A 249 -1.69 18.35 -17.00
N PHE A 250 -2.37 17.30 -17.44
CA PHE A 250 -3.11 17.28 -18.70
C PHE A 250 -4.18 18.39 -18.76
N ALA A 251 -4.94 18.58 -17.69
CA ALA A 251 -5.95 19.63 -17.60
C ALA A 251 -5.33 21.04 -17.60
N THR A 252 -4.18 21.22 -16.94
CA THR A 252 -3.44 22.49 -16.91
C THR A 252 -2.94 22.87 -18.30
N ALA A 253 -2.31 21.92 -19.00
CA ALA A 253 -1.85 22.12 -20.38
C ALA A 253 -3.01 22.47 -21.33
N TYR A 254 -4.16 21.81 -21.15
CA TYR A 254 -5.39 22.16 -21.88
C TYR A 254 -5.82 23.59 -21.62
N ALA A 255 -5.88 24.02 -20.35
CA ALA A 255 -6.31 25.36 -19.95
C ALA A 255 -5.43 26.44 -20.59
N THR A 256 -4.10 26.25 -20.56
CA THR A 256 -3.14 27.17 -21.19
C THR A 256 -3.42 27.31 -22.68
N THR A 257 -3.65 26.20 -23.38
CA THR A 257 -3.95 26.20 -24.82
C THR A 257 -5.30 26.86 -25.12
N ALA A 258 -6.28 26.71 -24.24
CA ALA A 258 -7.60 27.32 -24.35
C ALA A 258 -7.64 28.81 -23.97
N GLY A 259 -6.49 29.41 -23.61
CA GLY A 259 -6.41 30.80 -23.17
C GLY A 259 -7.17 31.06 -21.86
N ALA A 260 -7.22 30.06 -20.98
CA ALA A 260 -7.84 30.19 -19.67
C ALA A 260 -7.10 31.22 -18.80
N THR A 261 -7.83 31.90 -17.94
CA THR A 261 -7.21 32.81 -16.95
C THR A 261 -6.40 32.02 -15.91
N GLY A 262 -5.55 32.70 -15.15
CA GLY A 262 -4.82 32.06 -14.05
C GLY A 262 -5.73 31.40 -13.02
N TRP A 263 -6.85 32.06 -12.67
CA TRP A 263 -7.85 31.49 -11.76
C TRP A 263 -8.53 30.27 -12.38
N GLU A 264 -8.93 30.34 -13.65
CA GLU A 264 -9.58 29.22 -14.36
C GLU A 264 -8.65 28.00 -14.47
N THR A 265 -7.38 28.23 -14.77
CA THR A 265 -6.34 27.19 -14.86
C THR A 265 -6.17 26.49 -13.51
N GLN A 266 -6.02 27.26 -12.42
CA GLN A 266 -5.91 26.69 -11.08
C GLN A 266 -7.18 25.96 -10.66
N ALA A 267 -8.37 26.53 -10.90
CA ALA A 267 -9.64 25.91 -10.57
C ALA A 267 -9.84 24.58 -11.33
N LEU A 268 -9.48 24.53 -12.61
CA LEU A 268 -9.52 23.32 -13.42
C LEU A 268 -8.53 22.25 -12.91
N ALA A 269 -7.31 22.64 -12.56
CA ALA A 269 -6.32 21.73 -11.96
C ALA A 269 -6.87 21.07 -10.67
N THR A 270 -7.54 21.83 -9.80
CA THR A 270 -8.14 21.27 -8.57
C THR A 270 -9.25 20.25 -8.82
N LEU A 271 -9.89 20.24 -9.99
CA LEU A 271 -10.90 19.25 -10.36
C LEU A 271 -10.29 17.90 -10.72
N PHE A 272 -9.02 17.87 -11.14
CA PHE A 272 -8.31 16.69 -11.62
C PHE A 272 -7.10 16.26 -10.78
N ASN A 273 -6.78 17.00 -9.73
CA ASN A 273 -5.77 16.61 -8.76
C ASN A 273 -6.32 15.49 -7.84
N VAL A 274 -5.68 14.32 -7.78
CA VAL A 274 -6.17 13.17 -7.00
C VAL A 274 -6.29 13.42 -5.49
N ALA A 275 -5.41 14.26 -4.93
CA ALA A 275 -5.47 14.65 -3.52
C ALA A 275 -6.58 15.67 -3.25
N ASN A 276 -6.94 16.45 -4.27
CA ASN A 276 -7.85 17.58 -4.16
C ASN A 276 -9.17 17.41 -4.90
N ALA A 277 -9.44 16.38 -5.69
CA ALA A 277 -10.66 16.32 -6.49
C ALA A 277 -11.94 16.34 -5.65
N ILE A 278 -13.09 16.63 -6.28
CA ILE A 278 -14.38 16.42 -5.61
C ILE A 278 -14.58 14.92 -5.45
N GLN A 279 -14.63 14.45 -4.22
CA GLN A 279 -14.78 13.03 -3.92
C GLN A 279 -15.99 12.82 -3.00
N PRO A 280 -17.17 12.51 -3.56
CA PRO A 280 -18.34 12.13 -2.78
C PRO A 280 -18.04 10.89 -1.95
N SER A 281 -18.45 10.86 -0.67
CA SER A 281 -18.37 9.64 0.12
C SER A 281 -19.52 8.69 -0.27
N ARG A 282 -19.38 7.37 -0.01
CA ARG A 282 -20.47 6.39 -0.21
C ARG A 282 -21.74 6.71 0.62
N GLY A 283 -21.69 7.67 1.55
CA GLY A 283 -22.81 8.18 2.33
C GLY A 283 -23.25 9.60 1.92
N THR A 284 -23.64 10.42 2.90
CA THR A 284 -24.19 11.78 2.65
C THR A 284 -23.14 12.89 2.79
N GLY A 285 -21.90 12.69 2.34
CA GLY A 285 -20.82 13.63 2.60
C GLY A 285 -19.74 13.69 1.52
N TYR A 286 -18.61 14.28 1.87
CA TYR A 286 -17.46 14.46 1.02
C TYR A 286 -16.22 13.92 1.73
N ILE A 287 -15.34 13.27 0.98
CA ILE A 287 -13.95 13.04 1.38
C ILE A 287 -13.17 14.34 1.10
N ASN A 288 -13.37 14.93 -0.07
CA ASN A 288 -12.83 16.25 -0.42
C ASN A 288 -13.78 17.01 -1.39
N GLY A 289 -13.57 18.31 -1.53
CA GLY A 289 -14.26 19.15 -2.51
C GLY A 289 -15.56 19.79 -2.06
N GLN A 290 -15.85 19.76 -0.77
CA GLN A 290 -17.09 20.33 -0.23
C GLN A 290 -17.27 21.82 -0.57
N HIS A 291 -16.22 22.65 -0.44
CA HIS A 291 -16.33 24.10 -0.73
C HIS A 291 -16.53 24.35 -2.23
N ARG A 292 -15.84 23.61 -3.10
CA ARG A 292 -16.07 23.68 -4.55
C ARG A 292 -17.47 23.24 -4.93
N ALA A 293 -17.95 22.14 -4.35
CA ALA A 293 -19.33 21.70 -4.55
C ALA A 293 -20.33 22.76 -4.09
N GLN A 294 -20.09 23.45 -2.96
CA GLN A 294 -20.91 24.59 -2.55
C GLN A 294 -20.89 25.72 -3.57
N ALA A 295 -19.71 26.16 -4.01
CA ALA A 295 -19.56 27.23 -4.97
C ALA A 295 -20.25 26.90 -6.31
N MET A 296 -20.11 25.67 -6.80
CA MET A 296 -20.77 25.17 -8.00
C MET A 296 -22.29 25.05 -7.85
N LEU A 297 -22.77 24.62 -6.68
CA LEU A 297 -24.20 24.59 -6.36
C LEU A 297 -24.80 25.99 -6.28
N GLU A 298 -24.05 26.98 -5.79
CA GLU A 298 -24.48 28.37 -5.73
C GLU A 298 -24.40 29.09 -7.08
N ALA A 299 -23.41 28.72 -7.90
CA ALA A 299 -23.21 29.18 -9.27
C ALA A 299 -24.05 28.38 -10.30
N ASP A 300 -24.88 27.45 -9.85
CA ASP A 300 -25.83 26.71 -10.69
C ASP A 300 -25.19 25.91 -11.83
N VAL A 301 -23.99 25.38 -11.58
CA VAL A 301 -23.32 24.44 -12.48
C VAL A 301 -24.16 23.16 -12.56
N ARG A 302 -24.30 22.60 -13.77
CA ARG A 302 -25.09 21.37 -14.00
C ARG A 302 -24.26 20.11 -13.82
N LEU A 303 -23.10 20.10 -14.46
CA LEU A 303 -22.20 18.96 -14.56
C LEU A 303 -20.83 19.36 -14.07
N THR A 304 -20.17 18.45 -13.38
CA THR A 304 -18.79 18.57 -12.93
C THR A 304 -18.10 17.23 -13.09
N VAL A 305 -16.83 17.17 -12.71
CA VAL A 305 -16.08 15.92 -12.61
C VAL A 305 -15.86 15.57 -11.14
N VAL A 306 -15.98 14.29 -10.83
CA VAL A 306 -15.69 13.74 -9.50
C VAL A 306 -14.71 12.60 -9.62
N LEU A 307 -13.96 12.37 -8.55
CA LEU A 307 -13.10 11.22 -8.39
C LEU A 307 -13.83 10.16 -7.56
N HIS A 308 -13.88 8.92 -8.04
CA HIS A 308 -14.39 7.81 -7.24
C HIS A 308 -13.64 6.52 -7.55
N HIS A 309 -13.79 5.55 -6.64
CA HIS A 309 -13.30 4.20 -6.86
C HIS A 309 -14.32 3.43 -7.70
N VAL A 310 -13.85 2.66 -8.68
CA VAL A 310 -14.61 1.63 -9.38
C VAL A 310 -13.96 0.28 -9.11
N ASP A 311 -14.80 -0.71 -8.81
CA ASP A 311 -14.37 -2.10 -8.79
C ASP A 311 -14.28 -2.57 -10.25
N GLU A 312 -13.21 -3.29 -10.63
CA GLU A 312 -13.17 -3.90 -11.97
C GLU A 312 -14.24 -5.02 -12.02
N THR A 313 -15.16 -4.92 -12.98
CA THR A 313 -16.22 -5.91 -13.27
C THR A 313 -15.70 -7.04 -14.14
#